data_AF-A0A7J2JHQ5-F1
#
_entry.id   AF-A0A7J2JHQ5-F1
#
_cell.length_a   1.000
_cell.length_b   1.000
_cell.length_c   1.000
_cell.angle_alpha   90.00
_cell.angle_beta   90.00
_cell.angle_gamma   90.00
#
_symmetry.space_group_name_H-M   'P 1'
#
loop_
_entity.id
_entity.type
_entity.pdbx_description
1 polymer ?
#
loop_
_entity_poly.entity_id
_entity_poly.type
_entity_poly.pdbx_seq_one_letter_code
_entity_poly.pdbx_strand_id
1 'polypeptide(L)'
;MRDALTLGAGSGGCAPNPLAFSGARVATIELKARPVETSIKCIILGFGNVGRSLFDLLEERNSWLKSNFGVEAKVVAVADRGGAAISQEGLSFHELLKVKHERRTVAAHPVHGEPKLKGSDVVKLVDADVLFELTVTDVATGEPGLSHILAAIDKGLHVITSNKGPLVAAFSKVIEMAQRRGILLRYTATVGGALRVLRYLSSCLAGEPILEIRGVLNGTSNYVLTKMEEGLTMEEAIKQAQQMGIAEEDPSLDIDGIDTACKMVILANTVFGRSLSLGDAEIKGIRHITREQLSNAASQGQAIRLIGFTNGEKISVSPQRIPRNSPLCVYGTLNAVSMKTEKAGELVVTGPGAGPYETASTVYSDFVEIVEALCG
;
A
#
# COMPACT_ATOMS: atom_id res chain seq x y z
N MET A 1 -8.08 52.84 -41.20
CA MET A 1 -7.69 52.45 -39.83
C MET A 1 -7.43 50.94 -39.86
N ARG A 2 -6.14 50.58 -39.76
CA ARG A 2 -5.51 49.30 -39.37
C ARG A 2 -6.32 47.99 -39.44
N ASP A 3 -5.88 47.13 -40.35
CA ASP A 3 -5.35 45.76 -40.18
C ASP A 3 -6.00 44.74 -39.22
N ALA A 4 -6.14 43.51 -39.77
CA ALA A 4 -5.73 42.19 -39.24
C ALA A 4 -6.84 41.12 -39.38
N LEU A 5 -6.75 40.19 -40.33
CA LEU A 5 -6.11 38.88 -40.20
C LEU A 5 -6.70 38.00 -39.09
N THR A 6 -7.61 37.10 -39.45
CA THR A 6 -7.88 35.87 -38.69
C THR A 6 -7.56 34.66 -39.57
N LEU A 7 -6.30 34.24 -39.50
CA LEU A 7 -5.82 32.90 -39.86
C LEU A 7 -6.25 31.92 -38.75
N GLY A 8 -6.71 30.74 -39.16
CA GLY A 8 -7.01 29.63 -38.24
C GLY A 8 -5.77 28.81 -37.86
N ALA A 9 -5.87 28.07 -36.75
CA ALA A 9 -5.27 26.76 -36.52
C ALA A 9 -5.65 26.30 -35.10
N GLY A 10 -5.99 25.02 -34.97
CA GLY A 10 -6.39 24.41 -33.70
C GLY A 10 -5.24 24.27 -32.70
N SER A 11 -5.62 23.94 -31.47
CA SER A 11 -4.85 23.09 -30.58
C SER A 11 -5.76 22.71 -29.41
N GLY A 12 -5.61 21.47 -28.94
CA GLY A 12 -6.44 20.85 -27.92
C GLY A 12 -6.59 21.73 -26.68
N GLY A 13 -7.81 22.20 -26.46
CA GLY A 13 -8.23 22.68 -25.16
C GLY A 13 -8.39 21.49 -24.24
N CYS A 14 -7.32 21.14 -23.53
CA CYS A 14 -7.43 20.35 -22.31
C CYS A 14 -8.14 21.24 -21.29
N ALA A 15 -9.48 21.17 -21.27
CA ALA A 15 -10.27 21.83 -20.26
C ALA A 15 -9.86 21.25 -18.89
N PRO A 16 -9.57 22.09 -17.87
CA PRO A 16 -9.26 21.60 -16.54
C PRO A 16 -10.47 20.82 -16.01
N ASN A 17 -10.29 19.52 -15.83
CA ASN A 17 -11.31 18.63 -15.30
C ASN A 17 -11.61 19.03 -13.84
N PRO A 18 -12.85 19.44 -13.48
CA PRO A 18 -13.22 19.81 -12.12
C PRO A 18 -13.12 18.67 -11.10
N LEU A 19 -12.72 17.47 -11.54
CA LEU A 19 -12.50 16.28 -10.72
C LEU A 19 -11.13 16.25 -10.02
N ALA A 20 -10.27 17.26 -10.20
CA ALA A 20 -9.11 17.49 -9.34
C ALA A 20 -9.59 17.80 -7.91
N PHE A 21 -9.74 16.74 -7.11
CA PHE A 21 -10.28 16.73 -5.75
C PHE A 21 -11.77 17.09 -5.56
N SER A 22 -12.63 16.69 -6.50
CA SER A 22 -14.05 16.39 -6.18
C SER A 22 -14.32 14.88 -6.00
N GLY A 23 -13.28 14.04 -6.10
CA GLY A 23 -13.38 12.58 -6.28
C GLY A 23 -13.13 11.72 -5.04
N ALA A 24 -12.96 12.30 -3.87
CA ALA A 24 -13.19 11.61 -2.60
C ALA A 24 -14.17 12.46 -1.76
N ARG A 25 -15.34 12.78 -2.34
CA ARG A 25 -16.51 12.51 -1.51
C ARG A 25 -16.33 11.04 -1.16
N VAL A 26 -16.17 10.72 0.13
CA VAL A 26 -16.71 9.45 0.62
C VAL A 26 -18.07 9.41 -0.05
N ALA A 27 -18.22 8.60 -1.10
CA ALA A 27 -19.55 8.36 -1.62
C ALA A 27 -20.25 7.89 -0.35
N THR A 28 -21.24 8.68 0.10
CA THR A 28 -22.14 8.23 1.14
C THR A 28 -22.85 7.06 0.48
N ILE A 29 -22.19 5.91 0.50
CA ILE A 29 -22.78 4.65 0.13
C ILE A 29 -23.80 4.51 1.23
N GLU A 30 -25.08 4.60 0.86
CA GLU A 30 -26.15 4.10 1.71
C GLU A 30 -25.87 2.60 1.87
N LEU A 31 -25.05 2.28 2.88
CA LEU A 31 -24.84 0.92 3.30
C LEU A 31 -26.21 0.42 3.70
N LYS A 32 -26.65 -0.70 3.09
CA LYS A 32 -27.89 -1.33 3.51
C LYS A 32 -27.76 -1.64 4.98
N ALA A 33 -28.55 -0.98 5.82
CA ALA A 33 -28.59 -1.20 7.26
C ALA A 33 -28.84 -2.70 7.51
N ARG A 34 -27.79 -3.42 7.85
CA ARG A 34 -27.91 -4.73 8.50
C ARG A 34 -28.05 -4.45 9.99
N PRO A 35 -28.88 -5.21 10.73
CA PRO A 35 -28.79 -5.18 12.19
C PRO A 35 -27.33 -5.44 12.55
N VAL A 36 -26.72 -4.56 13.35
CA VAL A 36 -25.32 -4.70 13.75
C VAL A 36 -25.22 -5.99 14.57
N GLU A 37 -24.79 -7.07 13.94
CA GLU A 37 -24.31 -8.24 14.64
C GLU A 37 -23.21 -7.78 15.60
N THR A 38 -23.15 -8.32 16.81
CA THR A 38 -22.12 -7.96 17.80
C THR A 38 -20.70 -8.31 17.35
N SER A 39 -20.53 -8.88 16.14
CA SER A 39 -19.26 -9.23 15.55
C SER A 39 -19.20 -8.90 14.06
N ILE A 40 -18.05 -8.38 13.61
CA ILE A 40 -17.68 -8.24 12.20
C ILE A 40 -16.83 -9.45 11.82
N LYS A 41 -17.31 -10.25 10.87
CA LYS A 41 -16.65 -11.48 10.44
C LYS A 41 -15.57 -11.18 9.41
N CYS A 42 -14.35 -11.67 9.68
CA CYS A 42 -13.16 -11.34 8.91
C CYS A 42 -12.50 -12.58 8.28
N ILE A 43 -12.07 -12.44 7.03
CA ILE A 43 -11.20 -13.41 6.34
C ILE A 43 -9.80 -12.81 6.24
N ILE A 44 -8.76 -13.58 6.58
CA ILE A 44 -7.36 -13.21 6.35
C ILE A 44 -6.75 -14.11 5.29
N LEU A 45 -6.46 -13.58 4.11
CA LEU A 45 -5.67 -14.27 3.10
C LEU A 45 -4.21 -13.83 3.20
N GLY A 46 -3.32 -14.76 3.54
CA GLY A 46 -1.90 -14.50 3.73
C GLY A 46 -1.49 -14.49 5.19
N PHE A 47 -1.18 -15.66 5.74
CA PHE A 47 -0.71 -15.81 7.12
C PHE A 47 0.82 -15.71 7.27
N GLY A 48 1.40 -14.68 6.65
CA GLY A 48 2.81 -14.31 6.75
C GLY A 48 3.11 -13.47 8.00
N ASN A 49 4.15 -12.64 7.96
CA ASN A 49 4.46 -11.75 9.10
C ASN A 49 3.34 -10.73 9.35
N VAL A 50 2.87 -10.03 8.30
CA VAL A 50 1.81 -9.02 8.42
C VAL A 50 0.49 -9.65 8.85
N GLY A 51 0.06 -10.76 8.23
CA GLY A 51 -1.20 -11.42 8.59
C GLY A 51 -1.23 -11.97 10.02
N ARG A 52 -0.09 -12.46 10.53
CA ARG A 52 0.04 -12.88 11.93
C ARG A 52 -0.05 -11.69 12.89
N SER A 53 0.70 -10.62 12.61
CA SER A 53 0.65 -9.38 13.42
C SER A 53 -0.74 -8.74 13.39
N LEU A 54 -1.46 -8.79 12.27
CA LEU A 54 -2.83 -8.29 12.18
C LEU A 54 -3.79 -9.12 13.03
N PHE A 55 -3.73 -10.45 12.95
CA PHE A 55 -4.64 -11.30 13.74
C PHE A 55 -4.43 -11.05 15.24
N ASP A 56 -3.19 -11.06 15.71
CA ASP A 56 -2.85 -10.71 17.10
C ASP A 56 -3.42 -9.34 17.50
N LEU A 57 -3.24 -8.33 16.63
CA LEU A 57 -3.75 -6.98 16.87
C LEU A 57 -5.28 -6.89 16.88
N LEU A 58 -5.99 -7.67 16.06
CA LEU A 58 -7.46 -7.74 16.08
C LEU A 58 -7.96 -8.31 17.41
N GLU A 59 -7.35 -9.39 17.92
CA GLU A 59 -7.70 -9.96 19.22
C GLU A 59 -7.38 -8.99 20.37
N GLU A 60 -6.19 -8.37 20.36
CA GLU A 60 -5.77 -7.37 21.35
C GLU A 60 -6.77 -6.21 21.43
N ARG A 61 -7.29 -5.75 20.28
CA ARG A 61 -8.10 -4.53 20.18
C ARG A 61 -9.60 -4.75 20.23
N ASN A 62 -10.08 -5.99 20.35
CA ASN A 62 -11.51 -6.28 20.48
C ASN A 62 -12.18 -5.59 21.68
N SER A 63 -11.47 -5.46 22.81
CA SER A 63 -11.96 -4.71 23.97
C SER A 63 -12.23 -3.24 23.67
N TRP A 64 -11.36 -2.62 22.87
CA TRP A 64 -11.51 -1.24 22.41
C TRP A 64 -12.62 -1.12 21.36
N LEU A 65 -12.70 -2.02 20.38
CA LEU A 65 -13.79 -2.04 19.39
C LEU A 65 -15.16 -2.15 20.05
N LYS A 66 -15.30 -3.05 21.03
CA LYS A 66 -16.54 -3.23 21.79
C LYS A 66 -16.95 -1.97 22.54
N SER A 67 -15.98 -1.29 23.15
CA SER A 67 -16.23 -0.09 23.95
C SER A 67 -16.60 1.13 23.11
N ASN A 68 -16.08 1.24 21.89
CA ASN A 68 -16.27 2.42 21.03
C ASN A 68 -17.38 2.22 19.98
N PHE A 69 -17.62 0.99 19.52
CA PHE A 69 -18.51 0.68 18.41
C PHE A 69 -19.53 -0.44 18.71
N GLY A 70 -19.44 -1.10 19.87
CA GLY A 70 -20.35 -2.20 20.23
C GLY A 70 -20.14 -3.50 19.45
N VAL A 71 -19.02 -3.63 18.73
CA VAL A 71 -18.68 -4.80 17.90
C VAL A 71 -17.32 -5.39 18.24
N GLU A 72 -17.11 -6.66 17.88
CA GLU A 72 -15.82 -7.35 17.94
C GLU A 72 -15.41 -7.83 16.54
N ALA A 73 -14.13 -7.79 16.22
CA ALA A 73 -13.60 -8.46 15.04
C ALA A 73 -13.48 -9.97 15.30
N LYS A 74 -14.16 -10.79 14.49
CA LYS A 74 -14.12 -12.25 14.55
C LYS A 74 -13.46 -12.80 13.30
N VAL A 75 -12.26 -13.36 13.42
CA VAL A 75 -11.58 -14.01 12.29
C VAL A 75 -12.18 -15.39 12.06
N VAL A 76 -12.96 -15.54 10.98
CA VAL A 76 -13.69 -16.78 10.65
C VAL A 76 -12.97 -17.65 9.63
N ALA A 77 -11.99 -17.10 8.91
CA ALA A 77 -11.13 -17.87 8.04
C ALA A 77 -9.73 -17.26 7.91
N VAL A 78 -8.72 -18.12 7.86
CA VAL A 78 -7.33 -17.76 7.56
C VAL A 78 -6.80 -18.70 6.48
N ALA A 79 -6.16 -18.17 5.45
CA ALA A 79 -5.54 -18.98 4.40
C ALA A 79 -4.05 -18.66 4.21
N ASP A 80 -3.28 -19.70 3.88
CA ASP A 80 -1.91 -19.59 3.40
C ASP A 80 -1.66 -20.51 2.20
N ARG A 81 -0.40 -20.66 1.77
CA ARG A 81 -0.05 -21.48 0.60
C ARG A 81 -0.44 -22.97 0.71
N GLY A 82 -0.65 -23.50 1.92
CA GLY A 82 -1.01 -24.89 2.15
C GLY A 82 -2.52 -25.17 2.19
N GLY A 83 -3.35 -24.14 2.27
CA GLY A 83 -4.82 -24.24 2.36
C GLY A 83 -5.39 -23.23 3.35
N ALA A 84 -6.52 -23.57 3.98
CA ALA A 84 -7.22 -22.67 4.90
C ALA A 84 -7.53 -23.32 6.25
N ALA A 85 -7.81 -22.50 7.25
CA ALA A 85 -8.54 -22.88 8.45
C ALA A 85 -9.83 -22.08 8.52
N ILE A 86 -10.97 -22.72 8.80
CA ILE A 86 -12.30 -22.09 8.76
C ILE A 86 -13.12 -22.47 10.00
N SER A 87 -13.67 -21.46 10.67
CA SER A 87 -14.60 -21.60 11.81
C SER A 87 -15.55 -20.42 11.85
N GLN A 88 -16.86 -20.66 11.66
CA GLN A 88 -17.87 -19.60 11.76
C GLN A 88 -18.02 -19.05 13.20
N GLU A 89 -17.62 -19.83 14.20
CA GLU A 89 -17.57 -19.39 15.59
C GLU A 89 -16.37 -18.48 15.89
N GLY A 90 -15.39 -18.44 14.99
CA GLY A 90 -14.12 -17.74 15.15
C GLY A 90 -12.94 -18.70 15.31
N LEU A 91 -11.77 -18.23 14.93
CA LEU A 91 -10.48 -18.90 15.08
C LEU A 91 -9.68 -18.21 16.19
N SER A 92 -8.77 -18.93 16.84
CA SER A 92 -7.81 -18.36 17.78
C SER A 92 -6.45 -18.12 17.12
N PHE A 93 -5.89 -16.92 17.32
CA PHE A 93 -4.54 -16.60 16.88
C PHE A 93 -3.51 -17.55 17.49
N HIS A 94 -3.59 -17.80 18.81
CA HIS A 94 -2.62 -18.64 19.52
C HIS A 94 -2.60 -20.07 18.98
N GLU A 95 -3.77 -20.67 18.77
CA GLU A 95 -3.90 -22.03 18.24
C GLU A 95 -3.36 -22.13 16.81
N LEU A 96 -3.73 -21.18 15.94
CA LEU A 96 -3.25 -21.16 14.56
C LEU A 96 -1.76 -20.87 14.45
N LEU A 97 -1.22 -20.02 15.31
CA LEU A 97 0.22 -19.74 15.35
C LEU A 97 0.99 -21.01 15.73
N LYS A 98 0.51 -21.77 16.71
CA LYS A 98 1.10 -23.06 17.11
C LYS A 98 1.08 -24.05 15.95
N VAL A 99 -0.08 -24.24 15.31
CA VAL A 99 -0.22 -25.12 14.14
C VAL A 99 0.70 -24.66 13.01
N LYS A 100 0.75 -23.37 12.70
CA LYS A 100 1.61 -22.80 11.65
C LYS A 100 3.09 -23.05 11.93
N HIS A 101 3.52 -22.95 13.18
CA HIS A 101 4.90 -23.22 13.58
C HIS A 101 5.25 -24.71 13.45
N GLU A 102 4.41 -25.60 13.99
CA GLU A 102 4.66 -27.04 14.04
C GLU A 102 4.49 -27.72 12.67
N ARG A 103 3.51 -27.27 11.87
CA ARG A 103 3.05 -27.95 10.65
C ARG A 103 3.24 -27.12 9.38
N ARG A 104 3.81 -25.91 9.47
CA ARG A 104 4.10 -24.97 8.37
C ARG A 104 2.90 -24.41 7.62
N THR A 105 1.67 -24.86 7.89
CA THR A 105 0.43 -24.35 7.29
C THR A 105 -0.72 -24.31 8.29
N VAL A 106 -1.61 -23.31 8.15
CA VAL A 106 -2.88 -23.24 8.90
C VAL A 106 -3.83 -24.37 8.55
N ALA A 107 -3.72 -24.94 7.34
CA ALA A 107 -4.58 -26.04 6.88
C ALA A 107 -4.38 -27.35 7.64
N ALA A 108 -3.31 -27.46 8.43
CA ALA A 108 -3.05 -28.60 9.29
C ALA A 108 -3.78 -28.51 10.65
N HIS A 109 -4.65 -27.51 10.83
CA HIS A 109 -5.45 -27.39 12.05
C HIS A 109 -6.36 -28.63 12.20
N PRO A 110 -6.37 -29.32 13.35
CA PRO A 110 -6.99 -30.65 13.48
C PRO A 110 -8.50 -30.66 13.27
N VAL A 111 -9.18 -29.56 13.63
CA VAL A 111 -10.64 -29.43 13.52
C VAL A 111 -11.05 -28.59 12.31
N HIS A 112 -10.47 -27.38 12.19
CA HIS A 112 -10.84 -26.38 11.20
C HIS A 112 -10.05 -26.42 9.89
N GLY A 113 -9.09 -27.34 9.73
CA GLY A 113 -8.18 -27.37 8.60
C GLY A 113 -8.84 -27.84 7.30
N GLU A 114 -8.67 -27.05 6.24
CA GLU A 114 -9.17 -27.31 4.88
C GLU A 114 -7.99 -27.32 3.89
N PRO A 115 -7.28 -28.46 3.76
CA PRO A 115 -6.17 -28.59 2.82
C PRO A 115 -6.64 -28.38 1.37
N LYS A 116 -5.77 -27.78 0.56
CA LYS A 116 -6.00 -27.50 -0.89
C LYS A 116 -7.05 -26.43 -1.20
N LEU A 117 -7.76 -25.90 -0.21
CA LEU A 117 -8.70 -24.81 -0.45
C LEU A 117 -7.94 -23.51 -0.74
N LYS A 118 -8.14 -22.95 -1.93
CA LYS A 118 -7.43 -21.73 -2.37
C LYS A 118 -8.12 -20.48 -1.81
N GLY A 119 -7.38 -19.37 -1.71
CA GLY A 119 -7.90 -18.12 -1.15
C GLY A 119 -9.17 -17.60 -1.83
N SER A 120 -9.26 -17.69 -3.15
CA SER A 120 -10.48 -17.31 -3.90
C SER A 120 -11.68 -18.20 -3.57
N ASP A 121 -11.47 -19.48 -3.30
CA ASP A 121 -12.52 -20.42 -2.90
C ASP A 121 -12.96 -20.14 -1.45
N VAL A 122 -12.02 -19.84 -0.54
CA VAL A 122 -12.32 -19.38 0.82
C VAL A 122 -13.25 -18.17 0.79
N VAL A 123 -12.91 -17.15 0.00
CA VAL A 123 -13.72 -15.94 -0.14
C VAL A 123 -15.13 -16.27 -0.61
N LYS A 124 -15.29 -17.17 -1.59
CA LYS A 124 -16.60 -17.56 -2.09
C LYS A 124 -17.43 -18.36 -1.07
N LEU A 125 -16.80 -19.27 -0.32
CA LEU A 125 -17.51 -20.20 0.58
C LEU A 125 -17.83 -19.61 1.95
N VAL A 126 -16.97 -18.76 2.51
CA VAL A 126 -17.07 -18.33 3.92
C VAL A 126 -17.96 -17.11 4.07
N ASP A 127 -19.02 -17.19 4.87
CA ASP A 127 -19.81 -16.01 5.25
C ASP A 127 -18.96 -15.04 6.08
N ALA A 128 -18.78 -13.82 5.58
CA ALA A 128 -17.92 -12.80 6.17
C ALA A 128 -18.29 -11.39 5.66
N ASP A 129 -17.84 -10.37 6.38
CA ASP A 129 -18.06 -8.96 6.07
C ASP A 129 -16.82 -8.30 5.46
N VAL A 130 -15.62 -8.69 5.93
CA VAL A 130 -14.35 -8.06 5.56
C VAL A 130 -13.33 -9.11 5.11
N LEU A 131 -12.66 -8.84 3.97
CA LEU A 131 -11.46 -9.53 3.52
C LEU A 131 -10.22 -8.67 3.80
N PHE A 132 -9.25 -9.24 4.51
CA PHE A 132 -7.87 -8.79 4.53
C PHE A 132 -7.04 -9.56 3.49
N GLU A 133 -6.67 -8.90 2.40
CA GLU A 133 -5.83 -9.46 1.33
C GLU A 133 -4.37 -9.07 1.56
N LEU A 134 -3.60 -9.99 2.15
CA LEU A 134 -2.22 -9.79 2.60
C LEU A 134 -1.28 -10.82 1.96
N THR A 135 -1.65 -11.40 0.81
CA THR A 135 -0.80 -12.35 0.11
C THR A 135 0.32 -11.66 -0.65
N VAL A 136 1.32 -12.45 -1.05
CA VAL A 136 2.38 -12.02 -1.98
C VAL A 136 1.89 -12.32 -3.40
N THR A 137 2.12 -11.39 -4.32
CA THR A 137 1.71 -11.52 -5.73
C THR A 137 2.81 -11.18 -6.69
N ASP A 138 2.62 -11.64 -7.92
CA ASP A 138 3.36 -11.14 -9.06
C ASP A 138 2.89 -9.71 -9.40
N VAL A 139 3.83 -8.77 -9.56
CA VAL A 139 3.53 -7.35 -9.79
C VAL A 139 2.95 -7.11 -11.18
N ALA A 140 3.33 -7.92 -12.18
CA ALA A 140 2.90 -7.74 -13.56
C ALA A 140 1.43 -8.16 -13.76
N THR A 141 1.04 -9.26 -13.14
CA THR A 141 -0.31 -9.83 -13.25
C THR A 141 -1.23 -9.43 -12.10
N GLY A 142 -0.67 -9.10 -10.94
CA GLY A 142 -1.41 -8.88 -9.69
C GLY A 142 -1.91 -10.16 -9.02
N GLU A 143 -1.61 -11.35 -9.56
CA GLU A 143 -2.16 -12.61 -9.07
C GLU A 143 -1.31 -13.25 -7.95
N PRO A 144 -1.93 -14.00 -7.02
CA PRO A 144 -3.36 -14.31 -6.90
C PRO A 144 -4.23 -13.21 -6.25
N GLY A 145 -3.63 -12.13 -5.74
CA GLY A 145 -4.31 -11.09 -4.97
C GLY A 145 -5.42 -10.39 -5.76
N LEU A 146 -5.24 -10.19 -7.06
CA LEU A 146 -6.24 -9.59 -7.93
C LEU A 146 -7.51 -10.47 -7.97
N SER A 147 -7.36 -11.77 -8.18
CA SER A 147 -8.47 -12.71 -8.12
C SER A 147 -9.17 -12.73 -6.76
N HIS A 148 -8.41 -12.60 -5.66
CA HIS A 148 -8.99 -12.51 -4.31
C HIS A 148 -9.85 -11.26 -4.13
N ILE A 149 -9.31 -10.09 -4.48
CA ILE A 149 -10.00 -8.79 -4.34
C ILE A 149 -11.27 -8.76 -5.18
N LEU A 150 -11.19 -9.19 -6.44
CA LEU A 150 -12.35 -9.20 -7.33
C LEU A 150 -13.44 -10.17 -6.84
N ALA A 151 -13.06 -11.35 -6.32
CA ALA A 151 -14.02 -12.30 -5.75
C ALA A 151 -14.71 -11.75 -4.49
N ALA A 152 -13.99 -11.01 -3.64
CA ALA A 152 -14.56 -10.39 -2.45
C ALA A 152 -15.54 -9.27 -2.79
N ILE A 153 -15.16 -8.38 -3.72
CA ILE A 153 -16.05 -7.31 -4.18
C ILE A 153 -17.31 -7.90 -4.82
N ASP A 154 -17.18 -8.98 -5.61
CA ASP A 154 -18.34 -9.62 -6.26
C ASP A 154 -19.31 -10.23 -5.24
N LYS A 155 -18.78 -10.85 -4.18
CA LYS A 155 -19.56 -11.41 -3.07
C LYS A 155 -20.14 -10.33 -2.14
N GLY A 156 -19.60 -9.11 -2.19
CA GLY A 156 -20.05 -7.98 -1.39
C GLY A 156 -19.31 -7.82 -0.05
N LEU A 157 -18.07 -8.31 0.05
CA LEU A 157 -17.20 -8.10 1.20
C LEU A 157 -16.43 -6.79 1.04
N HIS A 158 -16.28 -6.04 2.13
CA HIS A 158 -15.28 -4.98 2.21
C HIS A 158 -13.88 -5.55 2.10
N VAL A 159 -12.96 -4.78 1.54
CA VAL A 159 -11.60 -5.27 1.22
C VAL A 159 -10.58 -4.32 1.78
N ILE A 160 -9.59 -4.86 2.49
CA ILE A 160 -8.41 -4.14 2.93
C ILE A 160 -7.20 -4.90 2.41
N THR A 161 -6.28 -4.22 1.74
CA THR A 161 -5.09 -4.87 1.17
C THR A 161 -3.81 -4.11 1.48
N SER A 162 -2.74 -4.85 1.80
CA SER A 162 -1.37 -4.33 1.82
C SER A 162 -0.62 -4.64 0.52
N ASN A 163 -1.31 -5.23 -0.45
CA ASN A 163 -0.70 -5.77 -1.65
C ASN A 163 -0.77 -4.78 -2.81
N LYS A 164 0.40 -4.39 -3.31
CA LYS A 164 0.53 -3.44 -4.42
C LYS A 164 0.15 -4.05 -5.76
N GLY A 165 0.43 -5.34 -5.99
CA GLY A 165 0.31 -6.00 -7.29
C GLY A 165 -1.06 -5.79 -7.95
N PRO A 166 -2.18 -6.10 -7.28
CA PRO A 166 -3.52 -5.92 -7.83
C PRO A 166 -3.82 -4.46 -8.25
N LEU A 167 -3.36 -3.49 -7.45
CA LEU A 167 -3.56 -2.07 -7.72
C LEU A 167 -2.67 -1.57 -8.86
N VAL A 168 -1.44 -2.07 -8.97
CA VAL A 168 -0.53 -1.73 -10.08
C VAL A 168 -1.05 -2.32 -11.39
N ALA A 169 -1.51 -3.57 -11.38
CA ALA A 169 -1.98 -4.27 -12.57
C ALA A 169 -3.36 -3.81 -13.05
N ALA A 170 -4.26 -3.43 -12.14
CA ALA A 170 -5.67 -3.23 -12.47
C ALA A 170 -6.39 -2.14 -11.63
N PHE A 171 -5.72 -1.01 -11.36
CA PHE A 171 -6.25 0.07 -10.50
C PHE A 171 -7.70 0.45 -10.82
N SER A 172 -7.97 0.95 -12.04
CA SER A 172 -9.28 1.49 -12.42
C SER A 172 -10.37 0.42 -12.36
N LYS A 173 -10.07 -0.80 -12.83
CA LYS A 173 -11.00 -1.94 -12.77
C LYS A 173 -11.42 -2.24 -11.32
N VAL A 174 -10.44 -2.31 -10.41
CA VAL A 174 -10.68 -2.64 -9.00
C VAL A 174 -11.50 -1.54 -8.32
N ILE A 175 -11.12 -0.27 -8.51
CA ILE A 175 -11.80 0.88 -7.90
C ILE A 175 -13.23 1.03 -8.43
N GLU A 176 -13.44 0.97 -9.75
CA GLU A 176 -14.77 1.08 -10.34
C GLU A 176 -15.69 -0.06 -9.89
N MET A 177 -15.18 -1.29 -9.81
CA MET A 177 -15.98 -2.43 -9.36
C MET A 177 -16.40 -2.26 -7.90
N ALA A 178 -15.49 -1.82 -7.03
CA ALA A 178 -15.79 -1.53 -5.63
C ALA A 178 -16.86 -0.44 -5.50
N GLN A 179 -16.72 0.67 -6.24
CA GLN A 179 -17.69 1.76 -6.25
C GLN A 179 -19.08 1.31 -6.73
N ARG A 180 -19.17 0.57 -7.84
CA ARG A 180 -20.44 0.07 -8.39
C ARG A 180 -21.17 -0.87 -7.42
N ARG A 181 -20.42 -1.62 -6.61
CA ARG A 181 -20.97 -2.57 -5.63
C ARG A 181 -21.22 -1.95 -4.25
N GLY A 182 -20.85 -0.68 -4.02
CA GLY A 182 -20.94 -0.05 -2.70
C GLY A 182 -19.96 -0.66 -1.69
N ILE A 183 -18.82 -1.15 -2.16
CA ILE A 183 -17.81 -1.83 -1.34
C ILE A 183 -16.70 -0.85 -0.96
N LEU A 184 -16.49 -0.71 0.35
CA LEU A 184 -15.31 -0.06 0.89
C LEU A 184 -14.06 -0.89 0.58
N LEU A 185 -13.21 -0.34 -0.27
CA LEU A 185 -11.86 -0.84 -0.55
C LEU A 185 -10.85 0.10 0.12
N ARG A 186 -9.95 -0.44 0.91
CA ARG A 186 -8.86 0.28 1.57
C ARG A 186 -7.52 -0.37 1.29
N TYR A 187 -6.50 0.46 1.14
CA TYR A 187 -5.18 0.03 0.70
C TYR A 187 -4.07 0.94 1.19
N THR A 188 -4.26 1.59 2.34
CA THR A 188 -3.31 2.56 2.88
C THR A 188 -1.92 1.93 3.09
N ALA A 189 -1.89 0.66 3.48
CA ALA A 189 -0.67 -0.11 3.73
C ALA A 189 0.19 -0.37 2.46
N THR A 190 -0.34 -0.15 1.26
CA THR A 190 0.38 -0.39 0.01
C THR A 190 1.49 0.63 -0.27
N VAL A 191 1.40 1.83 0.32
CA VAL A 191 2.37 2.91 0.14
C VAL A 191 2.79 3.48 1.48
N GLY A 192 4.09 3.42 1.77
CA GLY A 192 4.68 4.06 2.94
C GLY A 192 4.48 3.33 4.27
N GLY A 193 3.87 2.14 4.31
CA GLY A 193 3.73 1.37 5.55
C GLY A 193 3.07 2.20 6.66
N ALA A 194 3.77 2.39 7.78
CA ALA A 194 3.29 3.18 8.92
C ALA A 194 3.15 4.69 8.67
N LEU A 195 3.68 5.24 7.57
CA LEU A 195 3.46 6.66 7.23
C LEU A 195 1.99 6.98 6.99
N ARG A 196 1.19 5.98 6.58
CA ARG A 196 -0.23 6.14 6.24
C ARG A 196 -0.47 7.27 5.23
N VAL A 197 0.44 7.43 4.26
CA VAL A 197 0.46 8.60 3.38
C VAL A 197 -0.83 8.73 2.57
N LEU A 198 -1.39 7.61 2.09
CA LEU A 198 -2.66 7.64 1.35
C LEU A 198 -3.82 8.16 2.21
N ARG A 199 -3.82 7.84 3.51
CA ARG A 199 -4.82 8.35 4.45
C ARG A 199 -4.59 9.83 4.78
N TYR A 200 -3.34 10.24 4.97
CA TYR A 200 -3.01 11.65 5.17
C TYR A 200 -3.46 12.50 3.97
N LEU A 201 -3.17 12.02 2.75
CA LEU A 201 -3.59 12.64 1.49
C LEU A 201 -5.12 12.78 1.41
N SER A 202 -5.87 11.72 1.73
CA SER A 202 -7.33 11.72 1.59
C SER A 202 -8.05 12.51 2.70
N SER A 203 -7.50 12.54 3.92
CA SER A 203 -8.18 13.09 5.10
C SER A 203 -7.71 14.50 5.46
N CYS A 204 -6.41 14.77 5.40
CA CYS A 204 -5.84 16.03 5.86
C CYS A 204 -5.68 17.07 4.74
N LEU A 205 -5.61 16.63 3.48
CA LEU A 205 -5.49 17.49 2.30
C LEU A 205 -6.75 17.48 1.43
N ALA A 206 -7.89 17.11 2.01
CA ALA A 206 -9.17 17.17 1.33
C ALA A 206 -9.48 18.61 0.88
N GLY A 207 -9.60 18.81 -0.43
CA GLY A 207 -9.86 20.12 -1.03
C GLY A 207 -8.60 20.97 -1.30
N GLU A 208 -7.42 20.48 -0.97
CA GLU A 208 -6.13 21.12 -1.30
C GLU A 208 -5.52 20.44 -2.53
N PRO A 209 -5.44 21.12 -3.70
CA PRO A 209 -4.86 20.53 -4.89
C PRO A 209 -3.38 20.19 -4.72
N ILE A 210 -3.03 18.93 -4.97
CA ILE A 210 -1.65 18.45 -4.97
C ILE A 210 -1.10 18.60 -6.38
N LEU A 211 0.04 19.29 -6.49
CA LEU A 211 0.70 19.60 -7.75
C LEU A 211 1.73 18.53 -8.13
N GLU A 212 2.48 18.04 -7.14
CA GLU A 212 3.44 16.95 -7.31
C GLU A 212 3.69 16.22 -5.99
N ILE A 213 4.12 14.97 -6.11
CA ILE A 213 4.55 14.12 -5.03
C ILE A 213 5.97 13.63 -5.32
N ARG A 214 6.85 13.76 -4.34
CA ARG A 214 8.21 13.22 -4.35
C ARG A 214 8.39 12.29 -3.16
N GLY A 215 9.11 11.20 -3.32
CA GLY A 215 9.26 10.24 -2.22
C GLY A 215 10.55 9.44 -2.23
N VAL A 216 11.13 9.30 -1.04
CA VAL A 216 12.05 8.21 -0.70
C VAL A 216 11.19 7.10 -0.11
N LEU A 217 10.81 6.12 -0.93
CA LEU A 217 9.72 5.19 -0.62
C LEU A 217 10.17 3.73 -0.41
N ASN A 218 11.47 3.46 -0.49
CA ASN A 218 12.01 2.12 -0.40
C ASN A 218 13.18 2.05 0.60
N GLY A 219 12.94 1.37 1.74
CA GLY A 219 13.89 1.30 2.84
C GLY A 219 15.18 0.55 2.48
N THR A 220 15.12 -0.48 1.64
CA THR A 220 16.29 -1.26 1.22
C THR A 220 17.27 -0.41 0.41
N SER A 221 16.80 0.22 -0.67
CA SER A 221 17.63 1.10 -1.50
C SER A 221 18.13 2.31 -0.71
N ASN A 222 17.32 2.88 0.19
CA ASN A 222 17.74 3.98 1.04
C ASN A 222 18.83 3.56 2.05
N TYR A 223 18.71 2.36 2.63
CA TYR A 223 19.72 1.79 3.51
C TYR A 223 21.02 1.56 2.76
N VAL A 224 20.96 0.95 1.57
CA VAL A 224 22.14 0.69 0.74
C VAL A 224 22.85 1.99 0.39
N LEU A 225 22.14 3.02 -0.09
CA LEU A 225 22.73 4.34 -0.38
C LEU A 225 23.34 4.98 0.88
N THR A 226 22.67 4.86 2.03
CA THR A 226 23.19 5.35 3.31
C THR A 226 24.51 4.67 3.68
N LYS A 227 24.59 3.34 3.55
CA LYS A 227 25.82 2.59 3.86
C LYS A 227 26.96 2.83 2.87
N MET A 228 26.63 3.09 1.61
CA MET A 228 27.64 3.49 0.63
C MET A 228 28.19 4.89 0.92
N GLU A 229 27.38 5.82 1.43
CA GLU A 229 27.87 7.11 1.94
C GLU A 229 28.81 6.94 3.14
N GLU A 230 28.60 5.91 3.97
CA GLU A 230 29.47 5.55 5.09
C GLU A 230 30.76 4.81 4.65
N GLY A 231 30.94 4.55 3.35
CA GLY A 231 32.17 4.03 2.77
C GLY A 231 32.09 2.61 2.20
N LEU A 232 30.97 1.90 2.40
CA LEU A 232 30.79 0.56 1.86
C LEU A 232 30.66 0.55 0.34
N THR A 233 31.01 -0.58 -0.27
CA THR A 233 30.62 -0.88 -1.65
C THR A 233 29.13 -1.24 -1.73
N MET A 234 28.54 -1.17 -2.93
CA MET A 234 27.17 -1.60 -3.19
C MET A 234 26.93 -3.04 -2.73
N GLU A 235 27.86 -3.94 -3.06
CA GLU A 235 27.78 -5.37 -2.74
C GLU A 235 27.83 -5.61 -1.22
N GLU A 236 28.74 -4.94 -0.50
CA GLU A 236 28.82 -5.03 0.96
C GLU A 236 27.55 -4.48 1.63
N ALA A 237 27.04 -3.36 1.15
CA ALA A 237 25.82 -2.75 1.67
C ALA A 237 24.58 -3.64 1.45
N ILE A 238 24.44 -4.24 0.27
CA ILE A 238 23.38 -5.21 -0.02
C ILE A 238 23.52 -6.44 0.89
N LYS A 239 24.72 -6.99 1.00
CA LYS A 239 24.98 -8.16 1.86
C LYS A 239 24.64 -7.89 3.32
N GLN A 240 24.97 -6.70 3.83
CA GLN A 240 24.57 -6.30 5.19
C GLN A 240 23.05 -6.16 5.31
N ALA A 241 22.38 -5.57 4.33
CA ALA A 241 20.92 -5.47 4.31
C ALA A 241 20.25 -6.86 4.35
N GLN A 242 20.80 -7.83 3.62
CA GLN A 242 20.33 -9.23 3.62
C GLN A 242 20.53 -9.90 4.99
N GLN A 243 21.71 -9.72 5.60
CA GLN A 243 22.00 -10.27 6.94
C GLN A 243 21.06 -9.72 8.02
N MET A 244 20.63 -8.46 7.87
CA MET A 244 19.67 -7.81 8.77
C MET A 244 18.21 -8.13 8.43
N GLY A 245 17.95 -8.88 7.36
CA GLY A 245 16.58 -9.15 6.88
C GLY A 245 15.86 -7.93 6.31
N ILE A 246 16.60 -6.87 5.95
CA ILE A 246 16.08 -5.68 5.27
C ILE A 246 15.85 -5.99 3.79
N ALA A 247 16.78 -6.73 3.16
CA ALA A 247 16.72 -7.12 1.76
C ALA A 247 16.50 -8.63 1.59
N GLU A 248 15.77 -9.03 0.55
CA GLU A 248 15.66 -10.43 0.13
C GLU A 248 16.94 -10.91 -0.57
N GLU A 249 17.02 -12.23 -0.83
CA GLU A 249 18.15 -12.83 -1.56
C GLU A 249 18.32 -12.22 -2.95
N ASP A 250 17.21 -12.01 -3.67
CA ASP A 250 17.17 -11.17 -4.87
C ASP A 250 16.58 -9.79 -4.53
N PRO A 251 17.41 -8.74 -4.39
CA PRO A 251 16.96 -7.41 -4.05
C PRO A 251 16.56 -6.58 -5.28
N SER A 252 16.39 -7.19 -6.46
CA SER A 252 16.20 -6.45 -7.72
C SER A 252 15.02 -5.48 -7.67
N LEU A 253 13.88 -5.87 -7.10
CA LEU A 253 12.72 -4.97 -6.97
C LEU A 253 13.04 -3.66 -6.24
N ASP A 254 13.92 -3.73 -5.24
CA ASP A 254 14.35 -2.58 -4.44
C ASP A 254 15.44 -1.77 -5.13
N ILE A 255 16.50 -2.45 -5.58
CA ILE A 255 17.71 -1.82 -6.11
C ILE A 255 17.48 -1.24 -7.50
N ASP A 256 16.56 -1.81 -8.29
CA ASP A 256 16.13 -1.25 -9.57
C ASP A 256 15.10 -0.14 -9.45
N GLY A 257 14.50 0.03 -8.27
CA GLY A 257 13.45 1.02 -8.05
C GLY A 257 12.07 0.60 -8.55
N ILE A 258 11.84 -0.68 -8.87
CA ILE A 258 10.53 -1.20 -9.27
C ILE A 258 9.51 -1.07 -8.13
N ASP A 259 9.91 -1.35 -6.88
CA ASP A 259 9.02 -1.18 -5.72
C ASP A 259 8.61 0.29 -5.52
N THR A 260 9.56 1.22 -5.67
CA THR A 260 9.27 2.66 -5.65
C THR A 260 8.33 3.04 -6.79
N ALA A 261 8.55 2.52 -8.00
CA ALA A 261 7.70 2.81 -9.15
C ALA A 261 6.26 2.30 -8.94
N CYS A 262 6.08 1.10 -8.38
CA CYS A 262 4.77 0.57 -8.00
C CYS A 262 4.04 1.49 -7.03
N LYS A 263 4.75 1.99 -6.01
CA LYS A 263 4.19 2.94 -5.03
C LYS A 263 3.82 4.27 -5.69
N MET A 264 4.62 4.74 -6.64
CA MET A 264 4.32 5.96 -7.40
C MET A 264 3.12 5.79 -8.34
N VAL A 265 2.94 4.62 -8.97
CA VAL A 265 1.74 4.30 -9.76
C VAL A 265 0.49 4.37 -8.89
N ILE A 266 0.52 3.75 -7.71
CA ILE A 266 -0.61 3.79 -6.77
C ILE A 266 -0.88 5.23 -6.33
N LEU A 267 0.15 6.01 -5.96
CA LEU A 267 0.00 7.42 -5.59
C LEU A 267 -0.58 8.25 -6.72
N ALA A 268 -0.05 8.09 -7.95
CA ALA A 268 -0.49 8.86 -9.10
C ALA A 268 -1.98 8.60 -9.40
N ASN A 269 -2.38 7.33 -9.42
CA ASN A 269 -3.76 6.95 -9.70
C ASN A 269 -4.72 7.35 -8.57
N THR A 270 -4.28 7.24 -7.31
CA THR A 270 -5.09 7.60 -6.14
C THR A 270 -5.28 9.11 -6.02
N VAL A 271 -4.22 9.89 -6.16
CA VAL A 271 -4.24 11.34 -5.89
C VAL A 271 -4.74 12.15 -7.07
N PHE A 272 -4.34 11.77 -8.29
CA PHE A 272 -4.63 12.56 -9.49
C PHE A 272 -5.77 11.97 -10.34
N GLY A 273 -6.38 10.87 -9.91
CA GLY A 273 -7.50 10.24 -10.62
C GLY A 273 -7.12 9.71 -12.00
N ARG A 274 -5.90 9.17 -12.12
CA ARG A 274 -5.31 8.72 -13.38
C ARG A 274 -5.43 7.20 -13.53
N SER A 275 -5.00 6.69 -14.69
CA SER A 275 -4.94 5.26 -15.00
C SER A 275 -3.57 4.91 -15.57
N LEU A 276 -2.53 5.36 -14.88
CA LEU A 276 -1.14 5.07 -15.21
C LEU A 276 -0.79 3.65 -14.77
N SER A 277 0.12 3.04 -15.52
CA SER A 277 0.66 1.71 -15.30
C SER A 277 2.16 1.78 -15.01
N LEU A 278 2.75 0.65 -14.64
CA LEU A 278 4.21 0.56 -14.49
C LEU A 278 4.95 0.81 -15.82
N GLY A 279 4.32 0.53 -16.95
CA GLY A 279 4.88 0.78 -18.29
C GLY A 279 5.02 2.26 -18.62
N ASP A 280 4.28 3.13 -17.93
CA ASP A 280 4.35 4.59 -18.09
C ASP A 280 5.46 5.23 -17.23
N ALA A 281 6.14 4.43 -16.39
CA ALA A 281 7.17 4.92 -15.48
C ALA A 281 8.56 4.88 -16.11
N GLU A 282 9.28 6.00 -16.04
CA GLU A 282 10.72 6.05 -16.32
C GLU A 282 11.49 5.58 -15.08
N ILE A 283 12.14 4.41 -15.15
CA ILE A 283 12.78 3.80 -13.98
C ILE A 283 14.30 3.68 -14.18
N LYS A 284 15.04 4.27 -13.24
CA LYS A 284 16.48 4.10 -13.08
C LYS A 284 16.77 3.74 -11.62
N GLY A 285 17.30 2.55 -11.41
CA GLY A 285 17.72 2.08 -10.09
C GLY A 285 19.02 2.69 -9.58
N ILE A 286 19.48 2.15 -8.45
CA ILE A 286 20.72 2.59 -7.78
C ILE A 286 21.95 1.76 -8.16
N ARG A 287 21.80 0.65 -8.90
CA ARG A 287 22.89 -0.32 -9.18
C ARG A 287 24.21 0.28 -9.63
N HIS A 288 24.16 1.34 -10.43
CA HIS A 288 25.34 1.96 -11.03
C HIS A 288 25.82 3.21 -10.28
N ILE A 289 25.29 3.48 -9.09
CA ILE A 289 25.78 4.57 -8.25
C ILE A 289 27.17 4.22 -7.71
N THR A 290 28.13 5.13 -7.89
CA THR A 290 29.51 4.94 -7.45
C THR A 290 29.81 5.71 -6.16
N ARG A 291 30.83 5.25 -5.42
CA ARG A 291 31.34 5.97 -4.24
C ARG A 291 31.82 7.38 -4.57
N GLU A 292 32.39 7.57 -5.77
CA GLU A 292 32.82 8.88 -6.24
C GLU A 292 31.62 9.83 -6.40
N GLN A 293 30.51 9.36 -6.99
CA GLN A 293 29.29 10.16 -7.11
C GLN A 293 28.74 10.57 -5.74
N LEU A 294 28.75 9.66 -4.77
CA LEU A 294 28.30 9.93 -3.40
C LEU A 294 29.22 10.92 -2.68
N SER A 295 30.54 10.74 -2.77
CA SER A 295 31.53 11.65 -2.18
C SER A 295 31.44 13.05 -2.78
N ASN A 296 31.28 13.15 -4.11
CA ASN A 296 31.10 14.41 -4.80
C ASN A 296 29.78 15.12 -4.43
N ALA A 297 28.70 14.38 -4.18
CA ALA A 297 27.47 14.96 -3.64
C ALA A 297 27.67 15.44 -2.19
N ALA A 298 28.35 14.64 -1.37
CA ALA A 298 28.60 14.96 0.03
C ALA A 298 29.45 16.24 0.20
N SER A 299 30.49 16.43 -0.62
CA SER A 299 31.32 17.65 -0.60
C SER A 299 30.55 18.92 -0.97
N GLN A 300 29.39 18.78 -1.63
CA GLN A 300 28.47 19.87 -1.99
C GLN A 300 27.31 20.02 -0.99
N GLY A 301 27.36 19.35 0.17
CA GLY A 301 26.28 19.39 1.16
C GLY A 301 25.01 18.65 0.72
N GLN A 302 25.13 17.74 -0.25
CA GLN A 302 24.04 16.96 -0.80
C GLN A 302 24.18 15.46 -0.47
N ALA A 303 23.10 14.73 -0.62
CA ALA A 303 23.02 13.27 -0.56
C ALA A 303 22.39 12.74 -1.86
N ILE A 304 22.68 11.50 -2.24
CA ILE A 304 21.98 10.86 -3.38
C ILE A 304 20.92 9.94 -2.83
N ARG A 305 19.66 10.15 -3.20
CA ARG A 305 18.54 9.28 -2.80
C ARG A 305 17.77 8.80 -4.03
N LEU A 306 17.20 7.60 -3.95
CA LEU A 306 16.27 7.10 -4.96
C LEU A 306 14.93 7.83 -4.79
N ILE A 307 14.64 8.77 -5.69
CA ILE A 307 13.44 9.60 -5.64
C ILE A 307 12.41 9.08 -6.64
N GLY A 308 11.25 8.67 -6.12
CA GLY A 308 10.02 8.57 -6.90
C GLY A 308 9.39 9.96 -7.05
N PHE A 309 8.88 10.26 -8.24
CA PHE A 309 8.22 11.52 -8.56
C PHE A 309 6.95 11.25 -9.39
N THR A 310 5.89 12.00 -9.10
CA THR A 310 4.74 12.13 -9.99
C THR A 310 4.04 13.48 -9.83
N ASN A 311 3.48 13.99 -10.92
CA ASN A 311 2.56 15.12 -10.96
C ASN A 311 1.20 14.72 -11.56
N GLY A 312 0.91 13.40 -11.61
CA GLY A 312 -0.27 12.84 -12.25
C GLY A 312 -0.14 12.65 -13.77
N GLU A 313 0.85 13.23 -14.44
CA GLU A 313 1.06 13.00 -15.89
C GLU A 313 2.29 12.14 -16.14
N LYS A 314 3.34 12.36 -15.35
CA LYS A 314 4.58 11.61 -15.42
C LYS A 314 4.79 10.80 -14.16
N ILE A 315 5.39 9.62 -14.30
CA ILE A 315 6.00 8.88 -13.21
C ILE A 315 7.47 8.70 -13.54
N SER A 316 8.35 9.00 -12.58
CA SER A 316 9.77 8.69 -12.70
C SER A 316 10.36 8.25 -11.39
N VAL A 317 11.30 7.31 -11.45
CA VAL A 317 12.11 6.86 -10.34
C VAL A 317 13.57 6.96 -10.74
N SER A 318 14.36 7.76 -10.04
CA SER A 318 15.79 7.87 -10.32
C SER A 318 16.60 8.32 -9.10
N PRO A 319 17.91 7.99 -9.04
CA PRO A 319 18.79 8.57 -8.04
C PRO A 319 18.94 10.08 -8.30
N GLN A 320 18.66 10.91 -7.30
CA GLN A 320 18.77 12.37 -7.38
C GLN A 320 19.64 12.90 -6.25
N ARG A 321 20.40 13.96 -6.55
CA ARG A 321 21.09 14.75 -5.51
C ARG A 321 20.06 15.64 -4.82
N ILE A 322 19.98 15.55 -3.50
CA ILE A 322 19.11 16.39 -2.67
C ILE A 322 19.93 17.04 -1.54
N PRO A 323 19.61 18.28 -1.12
CA PRO A 323 20.28 18.90 0.02
C PRO A 323 20.14 18.06 1.29
N ARG A 324 21.21 17.91 2.07
CA ARG A 324 21.17 17.14 3.33
C ARG A 324 20.23 17.72 4.39
N ASN A 325 19.95 19.02 4.31
CA ASN A 325 18.99 19.71 5.18
C ASN A 325 17.54 19.66 4.65
N SER A 326 17.29 19.02 3.50
CA SER A 326 15.93 18.82 3.01
C SER A 326 15.18 17.82 3.91
N PRO A 327 13.92 18.08 4.29
CA PRO A 327 13.11 17.11 5.03
C PRO A 327 12.87 15.79 4.28
N LEU A 328 12.99 15.79 2.95
CA LEU A 328 12.90 14.59 2.12
C LEU A 328 14.17 13.72 2.21
N CYS A 329 15.29 14.28 2.71
CA CYS A 329 16.56 13.58 2.85
C CYS A 329 16.61 12.73 4.13
N VAL A 330 15.93 11.59 4.08
CA VAL A 330 15.96 10.57 5.15
C VAL A 330 17.06 9.52 4.92
N TYR A 331 17.37 8.75 5.96
CA TYR A 331 18.50 7.80 6.00
C TYR A 331 18.05 6.43 6.53
N GLY A 332 18.89 5.42 6.31
CA GLY A 332 18.60 4.05 6.75
C GLY A 332 17.35 3.50 6.07
N THR A 333 16.45 2.90 6.86
CA THR A 333 15.21 2.28 6.35
C THR A 333 14.00 3.22 6.40
N LEU A 334 14.21 4.49 6.75
CA LEU A 334 13.12 5.48 6.79
C LEU A 334 12.63 5.81 5.38
N ASN A 335 11.34 6.10 5.32
CA ASN A 335 10.67 6.66 4.16
C ASN A 335 10.31 8.13 4.41
N ALA A 336 10.19 8.87 3.32
CA ALA A 336 9.69 10.23 3.30
C ALA A 336 8.84 10.48 2.06
N VAL A 337 7.74 11.22 2.22
CA VAL A 337 6.91 11.71 1.12
C VAL A 337 6.73 13.21 1.25
N SER A 338 7.17 13.93 0.24
CA SER A 338 6.91 15.35 0.04
C SER A 338 5.73 15.52 -0.91
N MET A 339 4.81 16.41 -0.54
CA MET A 339 3.63 16.80 -1.31
C MET A 339 3.68 18.30 -1.51
N LYS A 340 3.83 18.73 -2.76
CA LYS A 340 3.70 20.14 -3.12
C LYS A 340 2.24 20.44 -3.38
N THR A 341 1.71 21.43 -2.69
CA THR A 341 0.32 21.85 -2.75
C THR A 341 0.18 23.23 -3.40
N GLU A 342 -1.04 23.62 -3.79
CA GLU A 342 -1.27 24.93 -4.40
C GLU A 342 -1.17 26.09 -3.40
N LYS A 343 -1.64 25.90 -2.17
CA LYS A 343 -1.75 26.94 -1.14
C LYS A 343 -1.00 26.63 0.14
N ALA A 344 -0.91 25.36 0.56
CA ALA A 344 -0.29 24.96 1.81
C ALA A 344 1.25 24.81 1.73
N GLY A 345 1.85 25.08 0.56
CA GLY A 345 3.29 24.92 0.34
C GLY A 345 3.72 23.46 0.20
N GLU A 346 4.93 23.15 0.66
CA GLU A 346 5.47 21.78 0.68
C GLU A 346 5.25 21.13 2.04
N LEU A 347 4.57 19.98 2.06
CA LEU A 347 4.32 19.19 3.25
C LEU A 347 5.10 17.89 3.17
N VAL A 348 5.82 17.52 4.23
CA VAL A 348 6.65 16.32 4.24
C VAL A 348 6.27 15.43 5.42
N VAL A 349 5.99 14.15 5.13
CA VAL A 349 5.71 13.10 6.13
C VAL A 349 6.86 12.10 6.10
N THR A 350 7.41 11.77 7.27
CA THR A 350 8.53 10.84 7.43
C THR A 350 8.22 9.77 8.47
N GLY A 351 8.82 8.59 8.32
CA GLY A 351 8.64 7.49 9.27
C GLY A 351 9.15 6.14 8.75
N PRO A 352 8.90 5.05 9.49
CA PRO A 352 9.22 3.71 9.03
C PRO A 352 8.38 3.31 7.79
N GLY A 353 9.07 2.91 6.72
CA GLY A 353 8.44 2.56 5.45
C GLY A 353 7.97 1.12 5.28
N ALA A 354 8.38 0.25 6.20
CA ALA A 354 8.13 -1.19 6.18
C ALA A 354 8.20 -1.75 7.61
N GLY A 355 7.74 -2.98 7.77
CA GLY A 355 7.74 -3.69 9.05
C GLY A 355 6.41 -4.42 9.27
N PRO A 356 6.41 -5.66 9.80
CA PRO A 356 5.19 -6.44 9.94
C PRO A 356 4.12 -5.76 10.83
N TYR A 357 4.54 -5.23 11.97
CA TYR A 357 3.65 -4.60 12.94
C TYR A 357 3.19 -3.22 12.45
N GLU A 358 4.10 -2.45 11.85
CA GLU A 358 3.84 -1.14 11.22
C GLU A 358 2.79 -1.26 10.10
N THR A 359 2.93 -2.31 9.27
CA THR A 359 1.99 -2.60 8.19
C THR A 359 0.66 -3.08 8.76
N ALA A 360 0.67 -4.01 9.73
CA ALA A 360 -0.54 -4.50 10.40
C ALA A 360 -1.31 -3.39 11.10
N SER A 361 -0.62 -2.45 11.76
CA SER A 361 -1.21 -1.26 12.38
C SER A 361 -1.92 -0.36 11.36
N THR A 362 -1.36 -0.23 10.15
CA THR A 362 -1.99 0.52 9.06
C THR A 362 -3.22 -0.20 8.51
N VAL A 363 -3.12 -1.52 8.32
CA VAL A 363 -4.26 -2.36 7.91
C VAL A 363 -5.38 -2.33 8.95
N TYR A 364 -5.05 -2.35 10.24
CA TYR A 364 -6.01 -2.21 11.33
C TYR A 364 -6.68 -0.82 11.33
N SER A 365 -5.93 0.25 11.02
CA SER A 365 -6.52 1.59 10.87
C SER A 365 -7.54 1.65 9.73
N ASP A 366 -7.25 0.99 8.61
CA ASP A 366 -8.19 0.86 7.48
C ASP A 366 -9.42 0.03 7.88
N PHE A 367 -9.25 -0.97 8.75
CA PHE A 367 -10.36 -1.74 9.31
C PHE A 367 -11.27 -0.90 10.20
N VAL A 368 -10.71 -0.09 11.11
CA VAL A 368 -11.49 0.80 11.97
C VAL A 368 -12.35 1.75 11.13
N GLU A 369 -11.86 2.24 10.01
CA GLU A 369 -12.66 3.09 9.11
C GLU A 369 -13.86 2.34 8.50
N ILE A 370 -13.69 1.07 8.16
CA ILE A 370 -14.80 0.22 7.71
C ILE A 370 -15.78 -0.01 8.86
N VAL A 371 -15.29 -0.25 10.08
CA VAL A 371 -16.15 -0.37 11.28
C VAL A 371 -16.96 0.90 11.50
N GLU A 372 -16.32 2.07 11.46
CA GLU A 372 -16.98 3.38 11.61
C GLU A 372 -18.09 3.56 10.57
N ALA A 373 -17.84 3.20 9.31
CA ALA A 373 -18.84 3.31 8.25
C ALA A 373 -20.00 2.31 8.41
N LEU A 374 -19.75 1.12 8.97
CA LEU A 374 -20.78 0.11 9.19
C LEU A 374 -21.65 0.39 10.43
N CYS A 375 -21.09 1.06 11.45
CA CYS A 375 -21.76 1.30 12.73
C CYS A 375 -22.36 2.71 12.85
N GLY A 376 -21.85 3.68 12.09
CA GLY A 376 -22.38 5.06 12.02
C GLY A 376 -23.43 5.21 10.94
#